data_AF-A0A0D0MSJ4-F1
#
_entry.id   AF-A0A0D0MSJ4-F1
#
_cell.length_a   1.000
_cell.length_b   1.000
_cell.length_c   1.000
_cell.angle_alpha   90.00
_cell.angle_beta   90.00
_cell.angle_gamma   90.00
#
_symmetry.space_group_name_H-M   'P 1'
#
loop_
_entity.id
_entity.type
_entity.pdbx_description
1 polymer ?
#
loop_
_entity_poly.entity_id
_entity_poly.type
_entity_poly.pdbx_seq_one_letter_code
_entity_poly.pdbx_strand_id
1 'polypeptide(L)'
;MRHARIRPAGDVCGRAQCLGLLFVAALVITHPEAALAGSPFATGANATQQQLVAILTPLAAVAVMVSGAMAWFGRLSWWWMVAVVIGTVLVFGGPQIVSWIRGLFGV
;
A
#
# COMPACT_ATOMS: atom_id res chain seq x y z
N MET A 1 -46.09 34.27 -40.85
CA MET A 1 -45.95 34.37 -39.39
C MET A 1 -45.50 33.01 -38.86
N ARG A 2 -44.18 32.85 -38.62
CA ARG A 2 -43.54 31.62 -38.12
C ARG A 2 -43.33 31.80 -36.62
N HIS A 3 -43.97 30.98 -35.77
CA HIS A 3 -43.63 30.95 -34.34
C HIS A 3 -43.29 29.54 -33.87
N ALA A 4 -41.98 29.39 -33.61
CA ALA A 4 -41.32 28.68 -32.52
C ALA A 4 -41.82 27.28 -32.15
N ARG A 5 -41.08 26.28 -32.64
CA ARG A 5 -41.06 24.91 -32.13
C ARG A 5 -40.28 24.87 -30.81
N ILE A 6 -40.98 24.80 -29.67
CA ILE A 6 -40.41 24.54 -28.34
C ILE A 6 -39.78 23.14 -28.32
N ARG A 7 -38.47 23.07 -28.05
CA ARG A 7 -37.73 21.82 -27.81
C ARG A 7 -37.61 21.59 -26.30
N PRO A 8 -37.93 20.40 -25.75
CA PRO A 8 -37.73 20.11 -24.33
C PRO A 8 -36.25 19.81 -24.05
N ALA A 9 -35.63 20.59 -23.17
CA ALA A 9 -34.25 20.41 -22.70
C ALA A 9 -34.24 19.63 -21.36
N GLY A 10 -34.73 18.39 -21.35
CA GLY A 10 -34.98 17.63 -20.12
C GLY A 10 -34.05 16.45 -19.82
N ASP A 11 -33.38 15.84 -20.81
CA ASP A 11 -32.79 14.49 -20.62
C ASP A 11 -31.27 14.43 -20.43
N VAL A 12 -30.56 15.57 -20.51
CA VAL A 12 -29.07 15.57 -20.45
C VAL A 12 -28.56 15.65 -19.00
N CYS A 13 -29.35 16.17 -18.06
CA CYS A 13 -28.94 16.38 -16.67
C CYS A 13 -28.76 15.06 -15.88
N GLY A 14 -29.65 14.08 -16.08
CA GLY A 14 -29.62 12.82 -15.32
C GLY A 14 -28.49 11.86 -15.71
N ARG A 15 -28.20 11.73 -17.02
CA ARG A 15 -27.23 10.73 -17.50
C ARG A 15 -25.77 11.16 -17.29
N ALA A 16 -25.47 12.45 -17.43
CA ALA A 16 -24.15 13.00 -17.10
C ALA A 16 -23.88 12.95 -15.59
N GLN A 17 -24.89 13.23 -14.76
CA GLN A 17 -24.77 13.17 -13.30
C GLN A 17 -24.63 11.73 -12.78
N CYS A 18 -25.35 10.75 -13.33
CA CYS A 18 -25.14 9.33 -13.01
C CYS A 18 -23.73 8.85 -13.40
N LEU A 19 -23.17 9.33 -14.51
CA LEU A 19 -21.82 8.97 -14.95
C LEU A 19 -20.75 9.58 -14.04
N GLY A 20 -20.94 10.82 -13.59
CA GLY A 20 -20.10 11.45 -12.58
C GLY A 20 -20.15 10.72 -11.24
N LEU A 21 -21.34 10.29 -10.81
CA LEU A 21 -21.52 9.56 -9.54
C LEU A 21 -20.89 8.17 -9.58
N LEU A 22 -20.97 7.47 -10.72
CA LEU A 22 -20.29 6.19 -10.95
C LEU A 22 -18.77 6.33 -10.97
N PHE A 23 -18.25 7.43 -11.54
CA PHE A 23 -16.81 7.70 -11.56
C PHE A 23 -16.26 8.00 -10.16
N VAL A 24 -16.99 8.77 -9.35
CA VAL A 24 -16.65 9.02 -7.94
C VAL A 24 -16.73 7.73 -7.12
N ALA A 25 -17.74 6.89 -7.32
CA ALA A 25 -17.86 5.60 -6.65
C ALA A 25 -16.72 4.64 -7.03
N ALA A 26 -16.30 4.61 -8.30
CA ALA A 26 -15.16 3.82 -8.76
C ALA A 26 -13.85 4.28 -8.11
N LEU A 27 -13.64 5.60 -8.00
CA LEU A 27 -12.47 6.17 -7.32
C LEU A 27 -12.42 5.82 -5.83
N VAL A 28 -13.57 5.82 -5.13
CA VAL A 28 -13.67 5.44 -3.71
C VAL A 28 -13.36 3.96 -3.47
N ILE A 29 -13.69 3.08 -4.43
CA ILE A 29 -13.36 1.65 -4.33
C ILE A 29 -11.87 1.41 -4.58
N THR A 30 -11.23 2.19 -5.47
CA THR A 30 -9.81 2.05 -5.79
C THR A 30 -8.87 2.73 -4.79
N HIS A 31 -9.34 3.73 -4.06
CA HIS A 31 -8.56 4.50 -3.07
C HIS A 31 -9.32 4.58 -1.73
N PRO A 32 -9.40 3.48 -0.96
CA PRO A 32 -10.07 3.48 0.34
C PRO A 32 -9.41 4.45 1.35
N GLU A 33 -8.12 4.79 1.15
CA GLU A 33 -7.41 5.75 2.00
C GLU A 33 -7.89 7.20 1.85
N ALA A 34 -8.55 7.57 0.74
CA ALA A 34 -9.09 8.92 0.57
C ALA A 34 -10.40 9.15 1.34
N ALA A 35 -11.12 8.07 1.67
CA ALA A 35 -12.41 8.12 2.35
C ALA A 35 -12.29 8.05 3.89
N LEU A 36 -11.16 7.60 4.42
CA LEU A 36 -10.89 7.55 5.84
C LEU A 36 -9.90 8.66 6.20
N ALA A 37 -10.40 9.75 6.77
CA ALA A 37 -9.58 10.81 7.33
C ALA A 37 -8.79 10.28 8.56
N GLY A 38 -7.71 9.54 8.29
CA GLY A 38 -6.69 9.18 9.25
C GLY A 38 -5.89 10.42 9.67
N SER A 39 -5.39 10.43 10.90
CA SER A 39 -4.60 11.57 11.40
C SER A 39 -3.37 11.80 10.50
N PRO A 40 -3.01 13.05 10.17
CA PRO A 40 -1.90 13.36 9.27
C PRO A 40 -0.55 12.81 9.76
N PHE A 41 -0.41 12.58 11.06
CA PHE A 41 0.75 11.92 11.66
C PHE A 41 0.77 10.41 11.42
N ALA A 42 -0.38 9.73 11.43
CA ALA A 42 -0.44 8.31 11.08
C ALA A 42 -0.13 8.10 9.59
N THR A 43 -0.60 9.00 8.73
CA THR A 43 -0.29 8.95 7.29
C THR A 43 1.19 9.20 7.03
N GLY A 44 1.80 10.21 7.68
CA GLY A 44 3.23 10.49 7.55
C GLY A 44 4.14 9.38 8.12
N ALA A 45 3.76 8.79 9.25
CA ALA A 45 4.52 7.68 9.86
C ALA A 45 4.45 6.40 9.02
N ASN A 46 3.27 6.06 8.48
CA ASN A 46 3.13 4.92 7.58
C ASN A 46 3.87 5.14 6.24
N ALA A 47 3.83 6.36 5.69
CA ALA A 47 4.54 6.69 4.46
C ALA A 47 6.06 6.55 4.61
N THR A 48 6.62 7.02 5.72
CA THR A 48 8.07 6.87 5.99
C THR A 48 8.45 5.42 6.25
N GLN A 49 7.61 4.63 6.94
CA GLN A 49 7.83 3.20 7.12
C GLN A 49 7.80 2.43 5.79
N GLN A 50 6.83 2.71 4.91
CA GLN A 50 6.74 2.09 3.59
C GLN A 50 7.92 2.46 2.70
N GLN A 51 8.31 3.74 2.69
CA GLN A 51 9.47 4.21 1.93
C GLN A 51 10.77 3.56 2.42
N LEU A 52 10.95 3.48 3.75
CA LEU A 52 12.12 2.85 4.35
C LEU A 52 12.19 1.36 3.99
N VAL A 53 11.08 0.63 4.12
CA VAL A 53 11.01 -0.80 3.76
C VAL A 53 11.25 -0.99 2.26
N ALA A 54 10.69 -0.13 1.40
CA ALA A 54 10.89 -0.20 -0.04
C ALA A 54 12.37 -0.07 -0.43
N ILE A 55 13.12 0.78 0.27
CA ILE A 55 14.57 0.95 0.04
C ILE A 55 15.38 -0.19 0.68
N LEU A 56 14.99 -0.67 1.87
CA LEU A 56 15.69 -1.73 2.59
C LEU A 56 15.49 -3.13 1.98
N THR A 57 14.35 -3.40 1.36
CA THR A 57 14.03 -4.72 0.79
C THR A 57 15.09 -5.20 -0.21
N PRO A 58 15.48 -4.42 -1.25
CA PRO A 58 16.53 -4.84 -2.16
C PRO A 58 17.90 -4.98 -1.47
N LEU A 59 18.20 -4.11 -0.49
CA LEU A 59 19.46 -4.17 0.24
C LEU A 59 19.56 -5.45 1.09
N ALA A 60 18.48 -5.84 1.76
CA ALA A 60 18.41 -7.07 2.53
C ALA A 60 18.55 -8.31 1.63
N ALA A 61 17.92 -8.32 0.46
CA ALA A 61 18.07 -9.41 -0.51
C ALA A 61 19.53 -9.59 -0.93
N VAL A 62 20.24 -8.49 -1.24
CA VAL A 62 21.67 -8.54 -1.57
C VAL A 62 22.50 -9.02 -0.38
N ALA A 63 22.23 -8.55 0.83
CA ALA A 63 22.93 -8.99 2.04
C ALA A 63 22.76 -10.51 2.29
N VAL A 64 21.55 -11.04 2.09
CA VAL A 64 21.27 -12.48 2.19
C VAL A 64 22.04 -13.26 1.12
N MET A 65 22.01 -12.81 -0.15
CA MET A 65 22.74 -13.47 -1.24
C MET A 65 24.25 -13.49 -1.00
N VAL A 66 24.81 -12.35 -0.59
CA VAL A 66 26.26 -12.20 -0.36
C VAL A 66 26.72 -13.02 0.84
N SER A 67 25.96 -13.00 1.93
CA SER A 67 26.28 -13.77 3.12
C SER A 67 26.16 -15.29 2.85
N GLY A 68 25.13 -15.73 2.13
CA GLY A 68 24.99 -17.12 1.68
C GLY A 68 26.15 -17.60 0.79
N ALA A 69 26.61 -16.76 -0.14
CA ALA A 69 27.78 -17.04 -0.95
C ALA A 69 29.06 -17.15 -0.09
N MET A 70 29.28 -16.23 0.85
CA MET A 70 30.46 -16.25 1.73
C MET A 70 30.46 -17.42 2.73
N ALA A 71 29.29 -17.86 3.19
CA ALA A 71 29.15 -19.05 4.02
C ALA A 71 29.55 -20.32 3.25
N TRP A 72 29.29 -20.37 1.94
CA TRP A 72 29.66 -21.50 1.08
C TRP A 72 31.19 -21.63 0.90
N PHE A 73 31.90 -20.50 0.80
CA PHE A 73 33.36 -20.50 0.73
C PHE A 73 34.04 -20.76 2.10
N GLY A 74 33.27 -21.10 3.14
CA GLY A 74 33.78 -21.34 4.49
C GLY A 74 34.43 -20.12 5.16
N ARG A 75 34.30 -18.92 4.58
CA ARG A 75 34.83 -17.67 5.14
C ARG A 75 33.89 -17.04 6.17
N LEU A 76 32.60 -17.36 6.13
CA LEU A 76 31.61 -16.92 7.10
C LEU A 76 31.08 -18.12 7.89
N SER A 77 31.10 -18.04 9.23
CA SER A 77 30.49 -19.08 10.08
C SER A 77 28.98 -19.16 9.82
N TRP A 78 28.42 -20.38 9.85
CA TRP A 78 26.98 -20.63 9.76
C TRP A 78 26.16 -19.84 10.80
N TRP A 79 26.77 -19.49 11.94
CA TRP A 79 26.15 -18.62 12.94
C TRP A 79 25.84 -17.22 12.42
N TRP A 80 26.62 -16.71 11.48
CA TRP A 80 26.33 -15.43 10.84
C TRP A 80 25.11 -15.49 9.91
N MET A 81 24.80 -16.64 9.30
CA MET A 81 23.54 -16.80 8.55
C MET A 81 22.33 -16.69 9.47
N VAL A 82 22.41 -17.27 10.67
CA VAL A 82 21.34 -17.18 11.67
C VAL A 82 21.10 -15.72 12.06
N ALA A 83 22.16 -14.94 12.27
CA ALA A 83 22.05 -13.51 12.55
C ALA A 83 21.39 -12.72 11.39
N VAL A 84 21.72 -13.05 10.14
CA VAL A 84 21.10 -12.43 8.96
C VAL A 84 19.60 -12.75 8.86
N VAL A 85 19.22 -14.00 9.10
CA VAL A 85 17.80 -14.42 9.09
C VAL A 85 17.02 -13.71 10.20
N ILE A 86 17.55 -13.70 11.43
CA ILE A 86 16.91 -13.01 12.56
C ILE A 86 16.79 -11.51 12.26
N GLY A 87 17.85 -10.88 11.76
CA GLY A 87 17.84 -9.46 11.40
C GLY A 87 16.77 -9.13 10.35
N THR A 88 16.62 -9.98 9.33
CA THR A 88 15.60 -9.81 8.29
C THR A 88 14.18 -9.88 8.87
N VAL A 89 13.91 -10.87 9.74
CA VAL A 89 12.61 -11.01 10.41
C VAL A 89 12.31 -9.81 11.31
N LEU A 90 13.32 -9.27 12.02
CA LEU A 90 13.13 -8.09 12.87
C LEU A 90 12.82 -6.82 12.07
N VAL A 91 13.45 -6.64 10.91
CA VAL A 91 13.25 -5.44 10.07
C VAL A 91 11.91 -5.47 9.33
N PHE A 92 11.54 -6.62 8.76
CA PHE A 92 10.35 -6.72 7.89
C PHE A 92 9.12 -7.32 8.57
N GLY A 93 9.29 -8.02 9.70
CA GLY A 93 8.21 -8.72 10.39
C GLY A 93 7.29 -7.80 11.20
N GLY A 94 7.72 -6.59 11.57
CA GLY A 94 6.96 -5.68 12.43
C GLY A 94 5.52 -5.42 11.96
N PRO A 95 5.30 -4.91 10.73
CA PRO A 95 3.95 -4.64 10.21
C PRO A 95 3.07 -5.89 10.13
N GLN A 96 3.67 -7.03 9.74
CA GLN A 96 2.97 -8.30 9.58
C GLN A 96 2.51 -8.87 10.93
N ILE A 97 3.37 -8.85 11.95
CA ILE A 97 3.05 -9.28 13.32
C ILE A 97 1.92 -8.41 13.90
N VAL A 98 1.98 -7.08 13.69
CA VAL A 98 0.93 -6.17 14.17
C VAL A 98 -0.41 -6.46 13.48
N SER A 99 -0.41 -6.87 12.20
CA SER A 99 -1.64 -7.26 11.51
C SER A 99 -2.26 -8.54 12.10
N TRP A 100 -1.45 -9.51 12.50
CA TRP A 100 -1.92 -10.74 13.16
C TRP A 100 -2.52 -10.44 14.53
N ILE A 101 -1.83 -9.60 15.32
CA ILE A 101 -2.32 -9.15 16.62
C ILE A 101 -3.68 -8.47 16.46
N ARG A 102 -3.79 -7.52 15.52
CA ARG A 102 -5.04 -6.81 15.23
C ARG A 102 -6.16 -7.72 14.74
N GLY A 103 -5.83 -8.66 13.84
CA GLY A 103 -6.77 -9.68 13.37
C GLY A 103 -7.28 -10.60 14.48
N LEU A 104 -6.44 -10.93 15.47
CA LEU A 104 -6.85 -11.69 16.66
C LEU A 104 -7.75 -10.90 17.60
N PHE A 105 -7.62 -9.57 17.63
CA PHE A 105 -8.45 -8.68 18.43
C PHE A 105 -9.65 -8.08 17.67
N GLY A 106 -9.83 -8.40 16.39
CA GLY A 106 -10.96 -7.95 15.57
C GLY A 106 -10.99 -6.45 15.28
N VAL A 107 -9.84 -5.77 15.33
CA VAL A 107 -9.65 -4.32 15.11
C VAL A 107 -8.72 -4.05 13.94
#